data_AF-A0A5K7ZRI4-F1
#
_entry.id   AF-A0A5K7ZRI4-F1
#
_cell.length_a   1.000
_cell.length_b   1.000
_cell.length_c   1.000
_cell.angle_alpha   90.00
_cell.angle_beta   90.00
_cell.angle_gamma   90.00
#
_symmetry.space_group_name_H-M   'P 1'
#
loop_
_entity.id
_entity.type
_entity.pdbx_description
1 polymer ?
#
loop_
_entity_poly.entity_id
_entity_poly.type
_entity_poly.pdbx_seq_one_letter_code
_entity_poly.pdbx_strand_id
1 'polypeptide(L)'
;MVYIDLNMVRAGVVEHPKDWEFGGYNEIQHPRQRYTLIDREMLCHLLGILDEELLAETIRKWIDETLSKESACRETKWTKSIAVGDESFVMETKKALGAKALGRNTLGEDSDFQLRESVEPYNSLFPPEKGVLRPENTFLWNVNPRITEG
;
A
#
# COMPACT_ATOMS: atom_id res chain seq x y z
N MET A 1 -3.30 9.78 3.46
CA MET A 1 -4.66 9.59 4.00
C MET A 1 -5.66 9.20 2.91
N VAL A 2 -5.86 10.04 1.88
CA VAL A 2 -6.73 9.76 0.71
C VAL A 2 -6.55 8.37 0.11
N TYR A 3 -5.29 7.93 -0.08
CA TYR A 3 -5.01 6.58 -0.56
C TYR A 3 -5.65 5.51 0.33
N ILE A 4 -5.53 5.61 1.65
CA ILE A 4 -6.07 4.62 2.60
C ILE A 4 -7.60 4.64 2.59
N ASP A 5 -8.23 5.81 2.60
CA ASP A 5 -9.69 5.93 2.57
C ASP A 5 -10.30 5.31 1.31
N LEU A 6 -9.56 5.34 0.20
CA LEU A 6 -9.94 4.71 -1.06
C LEU A 6 -9.71 3.19 -1.10
N ASN A 7 -9.17 2.55 -0.05
CA ASN A 7 -8.93 1.10 -0.04
C ASN A 7 -10.19 0.29 -0.38
N MET A 8 -11.32 0.64 0.23
CA MET A 8 -12.57 -0.09 0.04
C MET A 8 -13.22 0.19 -1.33
N VAL A 9 -12.97 1.38 -1.89
CA VAL A 9 -13.34 1.70 -3.28
C VAL A 9 -12.51 0.85 -4.25
N ARG A 10 -11.19 0.78 -4.05
CA ARG A 10 -10.30 -0.05 -4.88
C ARG A 10 -10.60 -1.55 -4.79
N ALA A 11 -11.14 -2.00 -3.65
CA ALA A 11 -11.58 -3.37 -3.47
C ALA A 11 -12.96 -3.65 -4.11
N GLY A 12 -13.66 -2.62 -4.62
CA GLY A 12 -14.98 -2.74 -5.21
C GLY A 12 -16.11 -2.96 -4.19
N VAL A 13 -15.86 -2.69 -2.90
CA VAL A 13 -16.85 -2.91 -1.83
C VAL A 13 -17.81 -1.74 -1.71
N VAL A 14 -17.32 -0.52 -1.94
CA VAL A 14 -18.11 0.72 -1.92
C VAL A 14 -17.75 1.59 -3.11
N GLU A 15 -18.66 2.45 -3.56
CA GLU A 15 -18.36 3.41 -4.63
C GLU A 15 -17.67 4.67 -4.10
N HIS A 16 -17.90 5.02 -2.83
CA HIS A 16 -17.33 6.20 -2.20
C HIS A 16 -16.92 5.93 -0.73
N PRO A 17 -15.83 6.53 -0.20
CA PRO A 17 -15.39 6.30 1.18
C PRO A 17 -16.42 6.65 2.26
N LYS A 18 -17.33 7.59 1.97
CA LYS A 18 -18.48 7.92 2.83
C LYS A 18 -19.34 6.70 3.18
N ASP A 19 -19.43 5.72 2.27
CA ASP A 19 -20.26 4.54 2.42
C ASP A 19 -19.54 3.44 3.26
N TRP A 20 -18.31 3.72 3.71
CA TRP A 20 -17.54 2.86 4.60
C TRP A 20 -17.42 3.49 6.00
N GLU A 21 -18.23 3.01 6.94
CA GLU A 21 -18.31 3.57 8.32
C GLU A 21 -16.97 3.47 9.08
N PHE A 22 -16.18 2.44 8.81
CA PHE A 22 -14.92 2.17 9.53
C PHE A 22 -13.70 2.89 8.92
N GLY A 23 -13.92 3.91 8.08
CA GLY A 23 -12.86 4.70 7.44
C GLY A 23 -12.58 6.03 8.14
N GLY A 24 -11.36 6.56 7.96
CA GLY A 24 -10.98 7.85 8.52
C GLY A 24 -11.74 9.02 7.89
N TYR A 25 -12.15 8.88 6.63
CA TYR A 25 -12.97 9.87 5.93
C TYR A 25 -14.19 10.32 6.75
N ASN A 26 -14.99 9.37 7.27
CA ASN A 26 -16.21 9.69 8.01
C ASN A 26 -15.93 10.38 9.34
N GLU A 27 -14.85 10.02 10.02
CA GLU A 27 -14.45 10.69 11.26
C GLU A 27 -14.02 12.14 11.02
N ILE A 28 -13.42 12.44 9.87
CA ILE A 28 -12.99 13.81 9.56
C ILE A 28 -14.17 14.65 9.05
N GLN A 29 -15.08 14.06 8.26
CA GLN A 29 -16.28 14.79 7.80
C GLN A 29 -17.32 15.00 8.92
N HIS A 30 -17.42 14.05 9.86
CA HIS A 30 -18.41 14.07 10.95
C HIS A 30 -17.71 13.78 12.29
N PRO A 31 -16.95 14.75 12.83
CA PRO A 31 -16.13 14.53 14.02
C PRO A 31 -16.95 14.20 15.26
N ARG A 32 -16.52 13.17 15.98
CA ARG A 32 -17.11 12.76 17.26
C ARG A 32 -16.59 13.66 18.38
N GLN A 33 -17.45 13.94 19.36
CA GLN A 33 -17.05 14.72 20.55
C GLN A 33 -16.28 13.90 21.59
N ARG A 34 -16.41 12.57 21.57
CA ARG A 34 -15.71 11.65 22.49
C ARG A 34 -15.19 10.44 21.72
N TYR A 35 -14.11 9.85 22.22
CA TYR A 35 -13.46 8.66 21.65
C TYR A 35 -13.06 8.86 20.17
N THR A 36 -12.44 10.01 19.87
CA THR A 36 -11.83 10.28 18.58
C THR A 36 -10.61 9.38 18.39
N LEU A 37 -10.46 8.81 17.19
CA LEU A 37 -9.30 8.01 16.79
C LEU A 37 -8.26 8.86 16.07
N ILE A 38 -8.69 9.94 15.40
CA ILE A 38 -7.84 10.85 14.65
C ILE A 38 -7.63 12.12 15.48
N ASP A 39 -6.37 12.42 15.76
CA ASP A 39 -5.95 13.72 16.28
C ASP A 39 -6.01 14.75 15.13
N ARG A 40 -7.12 15.47 15.05
CA ARG A 40 -7.40 16.42 13.96
C ARG A 40 -6.56 17.68 14.07
N GLU A 41 -6.25 18.14 15.28
CA GLU A 41 -5.39 19.30 15.50
C GLU A 41 -3.98 19.03 14.99
N MET A 42 -3.39 17.88 15.37
CA MET A 42 -2.09 17.46 14.85
C MET A 42 -2.14 17.22 13.33
N LEU A 43 -3.23 16.65 12.81
CA LEU A 43 -3.38 16.46 11.37
C LEU A 43 -3.42 17.79 10.60
N CYS A 44 -4.13 18.80 11.10
CA CYS A 44 -4.12 20.15 10.56
C CYS A 44 -2.70 20.73 10.56
N HIS A 45 -1.99 20.60 11.69
CA HIS A 45 -0.61 21.07 11.81
C HIS A 45 0.33 20.43 10.78
N LEU A 46 0.25 19.10 10.61
CA LEU A 46 1.08 18.35 9.66
C LEU A 46 0.78 18.70 8.19
N LEU A 47 -0.48 19.03 7.88
CA LEU A 47 -0.90 19.40 6.53
C LEU A 47 -0.77 20.90 6.25
N GLY A 48 -0.43 21.71 7.25
CA GLY A 48 -0.41 23.17 7.13
C GLY A 48 -1.80 23.78 6.90
N ILE A 49 -2.85 23.14 7.42
CA ILE A 49 -4.24 23.56 7.29
C ILE A 49 -4.66 24.34 8.54
N LEU A 50 -5.41 25.42 8.35
CA LEU A 50 -5.72 26.39 9.41
C LEU A 50 -6.70 25.86 10.46
N ASP A 51 -7.72 25.13 10.04
CA ASP A 51 -8.79 24.66 10.93
C ASP A 51 -9.40 23.33 10.44
N GLU A 52 -10.23 22.71 11.29
CA GLU A 52 -10.86 21.42 11.02
C GLU A 52 -11.90 21.49 9.89
N GLU A 53 -12.56 22.64 9.69
CA GLU A 53 -13.54 22.82 8.62
C GLU A 53 -12.84 22.76 7.25
N LEU A 54 -11.75 23.53 7.11
CA LEU A 54 -10.93 23.53 5.91
C LEU A 54 -10.26 22.16 5.68
N LEU A 55 -9.91 21.43 6.74
CA LEU A 55 -9.40 20.07 6.65
C LEU A 55 -10.44 19.15 5.99
N ALA A 56 -11.68 19.17 6.49
CA ALA A 56 -12.76 18.35 5.95
C ALA A 56 -13.04 18.66 4.47
N GLU A 57 -13.08 19.95 4.11
CA GLU A 57 -13.24 20.39 2.72
C GLU A 57 -12.09 19.93 1.82
N THR A 58 -10.85 20.11 2.27
CA THR A 58 -9.64 19.73 1.52
C THR A 58 -9.61 18.24 1.22
N ILE A 59 -9.92 17.40 2.22
CA ILE A 59 -9.96 15.95 2.05
C ILE A 59 -11.08 15.54 1.09
N ARG A 60 -12.26 16.15 1.22
CA ARG A 60 -13.39 15.87 0.33
C ARG A 60 -13.00 16.16 -1.12
N LYS A 61 -12.41 17.33 -1.36
CA LYS A 61 -11.90 17.72 -2.68
C LYS A 61 -10.87 16.74 -3.22
N TRP A 62 -9.89 16.33 -2.42
CA TRP A 62 -8.89 15.35 -2.87
C TRP A 62 -9.49 13.98 -3.20
N ILE A 63 -10.50 13.54 -2.45
CA ILE A 63 -11.23 12.29 -2.72
C ILE A 63 -11.97 12.40 -4.05
N ASP A 64 -12.75 13.46 -4.25
CA ASP A 64 -13.52 13.68 -5.47
C ASP A 64 -12.59 13.81 -6.71
N GLU A 65 -11.47 14.54 -6.57
CA GLU A 65 -10.46 14.65 -7.61
C GLU A 65 -9.78 13.31 -7.93
N THR A 66 -9.61 12.43 -6.95
CA THR A 66 -9.01 11.11 -7.17
C THR A 66 -10.00 10.14 -7.81
N LEU A 67 -11.27 10.19 -7.39
CA LEU A 67 -12.34 9.36 -7.96
C LEU A 67 -12.65 9.73 -9.41
N SER A 68 -12.59 11.03 -9.75
CA SER A 68 -12.85 11.50 -11.12
C SER A 68 -11.75 11.14 -12.13
N LYS A 69 -10.52 10.84 -11.69
CA LYS A 69 -9.38 10.55 -12.56
C LYS A 69 -9.30 9.11 -13.09
N GLU A 70 -10.35 8.28 -12.91
CA GLU A 70 -10.33 6.81 -13.15
C GLU A 70 -9.14 6.08 -12.49
N SER A 71 -8.47 6.75 -11.54
CA SER A 71 -7.15 6.37 -11.03
C SER A 71 -7.22 5.62 -9.71
N ALA A 72 -8.33 4.93 -9.44
CA ALA A 72 -8.45 4.04 -8.28
C ALA A 72 -7.60 2.76 -8.46
N CYS A 73 -6.55 2.79 -9.28
CA CYS A 73 -5.63 1.68 -9.43
C CYS A 73 -4.65 1.63 -8.24
N ARG A 74 -4.08 0.45 -8.00
CA ARG A 74 -3.05 0.28 -6.97
C ARG A 74 -1.77 0.99 -7.42
N GLU A 75 -1.46 2.08 -6.75
CA GLU A 75 -0.15 2.73 -6.89
C GLU A 75 0.97 1.83 -6.35
N THR A 76 1.98 1.60 -7.17
CA THR A 76 3.11 0.72 -6.82
C THR A 76 3.94 1.24 -5.66
N LYS A 77 4.02 2.58 -5.49
CA LYS A 77 4.77 3.19 -4.40
C LYS A 77 4.24 2.84 -3.02
N TRP A 78 2.92 2.78 -2.86
CA TRP A 78 2.29 2.43 -1.58
C TRP A 78 2.24 0.92 -1.31
N THR A 79 2.43 0.09 -2.33
CA THR A 79 2.26 -1.37 -2.23
C THR A 79 3.57 -2.15 -2.29
N LYS A 80 4.61 -1.60 -2.92
CA LYS A 80 5.89 -2.29 -3.16
C LYS A 80 7.10 -1.60 -2.52
N SER A 81 6.93 -0.38 -2.00
CA SER A 81 8.00 0.34 -1.31
C SER A 81 7.88 0.17 0.20
N ILE A 82 9.02 0.04 0.88
CA ILE A 82 9.07 -0.10 2.34
C ILE A 82 9.05 1.27 3.03
N ALA A 83 9.51 2.31 2.33
CA ALA A 83 9.50 3.69 2.78
C ALA A 83 9.20 4.59 1.58
N VAL A 84 8.39 5.63 1.80
CA VAL A 84 8.08 6.68 0.84
C VAL A 84 8.11 8.02 1.58
N GLY A 85 8.80 9.02 1.05
CA GLY A 85 8.92 10.33 1.68
C GLY A 85 10.07 11.16 1.09
N ASP A 86 10.59 12.11 1.87
CA ASP A 86 11.78 12.85 1.49
C ASP A 86 13.04 11.97 1.49
N GLU A 87 14.10 12.46 0.84
CA GLU A 87 15.36 11.71 0.71
C GLU A 87 15.96 11.34 2.08
N SER A 88 15.92 12.28 3.03
CA SER A 88 16.55 12.11 4.34
C SER A 88 15.85 11.00 5.15
N PHE A 89 14.52 11.00 5.14
CA PHE A 89 13.69 9.97 5.75
C PHE A 89 13.95 8.59 5.15
N VAL A 90 14.01 8.52 3.81
CA VAL A 90 14.25 7.27 3.09
C VAL A 90 15.66 6.72 3.37
N MET A 91 16.66 7.58 3.40
CA MET A 91 18.05 7.22 3.70
C MET A 91 18.22 6.78 5.16
N GLU A 92 17.59 7.49 6.10
CA GLU A 92 17.60 7.10 7.51
C GLU A 92 16.91 5.75 7.72
N THR A 93 15.77 5.53 7.06
CA THR A 93 15.07 4.24 7.09
C THR A 93 15.93 3.13 6.51
N LYS A 94 16.61 3.38 5.38
CA LYS A 94 17.56 2.43 4.78
C LYS A 94 18.68 2.06 5.75
N LYS A 95 19.25 3.06 6.43
CA LYS A 95 20.30 2.87 7.43
C LYS A 95 19.80 2.06 8.63
N ALA A 96 18.61 2.35 9.13
CA ALA A 96 17.98 1.63 10.25
C ALA A 96 17.68 0.16 9.91
N LEU A 97 17.33 -0.14 8.66
CA LEU A 97 17.09 -1.50 8.19
C LEU A 97 18.38 -2.35 8.05
N GLY A 98 19.55 -1.71 7.89
CA GLY A 98 20.85 -2.39 7.84
C GLY A 98 20.90 -3.51 6.79
N ALA A 99 21.23 -4.73 7.22
CA ALA A 99 21.27 -5.90 6.33
C ALA A 99 19.91 -6.22 5.66
N LYS A 100 18.78 -5.85 6.28
CA LYS A 100 17.45 -6.02 5.66
C LYS A 100 17.23 -5.05 4.49
N ALA A 101 18.06 -4.01 4.35
CA ALA A 101 18.00 -3.11 3.21
C ALA A 101 18.77 -3.61 1.99
N LEU A 102 19.53 -4.70 2.09
CA LEU A 102 20.27 -5.27 0.98
C LEU A 102 19.33 -5.61 -0.18
N GLY A 103 19.72 -5.23 -1.41
CA GLY A 103 18.89 -5.39 -2.62
C GLY A 103 17.82 -4.31 -2.82
N ARG A 104 17.71 -3.32 -1.92
CA ARG A 104 16.77 -2.19 -2.06
C ARG A 104 17.47 -0.92 -2.53
N ASN A 105 16.88 -0.31 -3.55
CA ASN A 105 17.34 0.93 -4.14
C ASN A 105 16.42 2.09 -3.75
N THR A 106 17.02 3.26 -3.64
CA THR A 106 16.34 4.54 -3.47
C THR A 106 16.04 5.11 -4.85
N LEU A 107 14.77 5.38 -5.14
CA LEU A 107 14.31 5.94 -6.41
C LEU A 107 13.40 7.13 -6.11
N GLY A 108 13.58 8.25 -6.81
CA GLY A 108 12.70 9.42 -6.70
C GLY A 108 13.37 10.71 -7.13
N GLU A 109 12.56 11.76 -7.26
CA GLU A 109 12.97 13.15 -7.49
C GLU A 109 12.26 14.05 -6.46
N ASP A 110 12.91 15.14 -6.06
CA ASP A 110 12.46 16.16 -5.08
C ASP A 110 11.99 15.64 -3.71
N SER A 111 10.73 15.26 -3.57
CA SER A 111 10.08 14.90 -2.30
C SER A 111 9.31 13.58 -2.34
N ASP A 112 9.43 12.82 -3.44
CA ASP A 112 8.76 11.51 -3.62
C ASP A 112 9.82 10.40 -3.76
N PHE A 113 10.73 10.30 -2.79
CA PHE A 113 11.69 9.20 -2.70
C PHE A 113 11.04 7.93 -2.18
N GLN A 114 11.52 6.79 -2.68
CA GLN A 114 11.00 5.48 -2.36
C GLN A 114 12.13 4.50 -2.13
N LEU A 115 12.08 3.72 -1.05
CA LEU A 115 12.95 2.57 -0.84
C LEU A 115 12.23 1.29 -1.27
N ARG A 116 12.72 0.62 -2.32
CA ARG A 116 12.11 -0.63 -2.80
C ARG A 116 13.13 -1.57 -3.44
N GLU A 117 12.77 -2.84 -3.54
CA GLU A 117 13.60 -3.85 -4.23
C GLU A 117 13.67 -3.55 -5.73
N SER A 118 14.83 -3.83 -6.35
CA SER A 118 14.92 -3.87 -7.81
C SER A 118 14.09 -5.04 -8.32
N VAL A 119 13.11 -4.77 -9.18
CA VAL A 119 12.36 -5.83 -9.87
C VAL A 119 13.25 -6.37 -10.98
N GLU A 120 14.12 -7.33 -10.66
CA GLU A 120 14.76 -8.16 -11.66
C GLU A 120 13.72 -9.18 -12.17
N PRO A 121 13.42 -9.21 -13.49
CA PRO A 121 12.54 -10.24 -14.03
C PRO A 121 13.09 -11.62 -13.70
N TYR A 122 12.23 -12.51 -13.19
CA TYR A 122 12.60 -13.86 -12.79
C TYR A 122 13.28 -14.68 -13.91
N ASN A 123 13.18 -14.26 -15.18
CA ASN A 123 13.61 -15.04 -16.34
C ASN A 123 15.01 -14.72 -16.88
N SER A 124 15.71 -13.70 -16.39
CA SER A 124 16.92 -13.20 -17.08
C SER A 124 18.19 -14.05 -16.85
N LEU A 125 18.17 -15.01 -15.91
CA LEU A 125 19.37 -15.71 -15.44
C LEU A 125 19.26 -17.24 -15.42
N PHE A 126 18.26 -17.82 -16.09
CA PHE A 126 18.22 -19.28 -16.26
C PHE A 126 18.87 -19.67 -17.58
N PRO A 127 20.11 -20.21 -17.59
CA PRO A 127 20.58 -20.97 -18.74
C PRO A 127 19.60 -22.12 -19.03
N PRO A 128 19.50 -22.60 -20.29
CA PRO A 128 18.48 -23.57 -20.74
C PRO A 128 18.51 -24.94 -20.04
N GLU A 129 19.45 -25.17 -19.11
CA GLU A 129 19.58 -26.42 -18.36
C GLU A 129 18.40 -26.75 -17.42
N LYS A 130 17.47 -25.81 -17.18
CA LYS A 130 16.25 -26.04 -16.37
C LYS A 130 14.97 -26.22 -17.20
N GLY A 131 15.08 -26.47 -18.50
CA GLY A 131 13.92 -26.64 -19.40
C GLY A 131 13.09 -27.91 -19.18
N VAL A 132 13.60 -28.91 -18.45
CA VAL A 132 12.89 -30.16 -18.16
C VAL A 132 13.12 -30.51 -16.71
N LEU A 133 12.05 -30.54 -15.91
CA LEU A 133 12.08 -31.13 -14.57
C LEU A 133 12.60 -32.56 -14.72
N ARG A 134 13.70 -32.90 -14.04
CA ARG A 134 14.23 -34.26 -14.07
C ARG A 134 13.15 -35.23 -13.58
N PRO A 135 12.98 -36.42 -14.20
CA PRO A 135 11.95 -37.38 -13.82
C PRO A 135 11.93 -37.70 -12.33
N GLU A 136 13.09 -37.62 -11.67
CA GLU A 136 13.27 -37.84 -10.23
C GLU A 136 12.44 -36.90 -9.32
N ASN A 137 12.02 -35.71 -9.80
CA ASN A 137 11.22 -34.75 -9.03
C ASN A 137 9.71 -34.82 -9.33
N THR A 138 9.27 -35.83 -10.08
CA THR A 138 7.85 -35.98 -10.45
C THR A 138 7.14 -36.80 -9.38
N PHE A 139 6.55 -36.14 -8.39
CA PHE A 139 5.59 -36.81 -7.49
C PHE A 139 4.19 -36.77 -8.11
N LEU A 140 3.59 -37.95 -8.33
CA LEU A 140 2.21 -38.06 -8.78
C LEU A 140 1.26 -37.72 -7.63
N TRP A 141 0.50 -36.62 -7.76
CA TRP A 141 -0.44 -36.11 -6.75
C TRP A 141 -1.69 -37.00 -6.51
N ASN A 142 -1.79 -38.15 -7.16
CA ASN A 142 -3.01 -38.99 -7.17
C ASN A 142 -2.88 -40.35 -6.48
N VAL A 143 -1.97 -40.52 -5.52
CA VAL A 143 -1.91 -41.75 -4.71
C VAL A 143 -2.48 -41.46 -3.32
N ASN A 144 -3.81 -41.34 -3.22
CA ASN A 144 -4.51 -41.37 -1.94
C ASN A 144 -5.26 -42.72 -1.84
N PRO A 145 -4.70 -43.76 -1.18
CA PRO A 145 -5.45 -44.95 -0.91
C PRO A 145 -6.59 -44.59 0.05
N ARG A 146 -7.82 -44.74 -0.42
CA ARG A 146 -9.04 -44.58 0.36
C ARG A 146 -8.89 -45.37 1.67
N ILE A 147 -8.98 -44.66 2.79
CA ILE A 147 -9.13 -45.28 4.12
C ILE A 147 -10.40 -46.12 4.06
N THR A 148 -10.26 -47.44 4.07
CA THR A 148 -11.37 -48.37 4.23
C THR A 148 -11.82 -48.33 5.69
N GLU A 149 -13.02 -47.81 5.94
CA GLU A 149 -13.76 -48.09 7.15
C GLU A 149 -14.39 -49.48 7.03
N GLY A 150 -14.25 -50.31 8.07
CA GLY A 150 -14.80 -51.66 8.17
C GLY A 150 -13.99 -52.55 9.10
#